data_AF-A0A3P6QXG4-F1
#
_entry.id   AF-A0A3P6QXG4-F1
#
_cell.length_a   1.000
_cell.length_b   1.000
_cell.length_c   1.000
_cell.angle_alpha   90.00
_cell.angle_beta   90.00
_cell.angle_gamma   90.00
#
_symmetry.space_group_name_H-M   'P 1'
#
loop_
_entity.id
_entity.type
_entity.pdbx_description
1 polymer ?
#
loop_
_entity_poly.entity_id
_entity_poly.type
_entity_poly.pdbx_seq_one_letter_code
_entity_poly.pdbx_strand_id
1 'polypeptide(L)'
;MGPSTSTSAVVKAFDPTKTREARKGVLGEDLPWPLPEVNNFVARGTKRTSIFVIPQVTLRKLAKTAGRRAIYVPSFSATAKGNLQYWNYPTSRPCFDLCWRWLTANCASLQAVALQLRILWASIRWQDMKPEDDDPDRRIVSHFPDRDERRWITSHKEYAPPCIYERYRISIEVLPLDDDKEIEEEDDLSWTSEGRSDRRKSTRRKRPAHSSTQRVSHLKEEWVDGVDLKLHEI
;
A
#
# COMPACT_ATOMS: atom_id res chain seq x y z
N MET A 1 -27.01 -3.05 -23.29
CA MET A 1 -26.40 -1.72 -23.41
C MET A 1 -25.30 -1.63 -22.36
N GLY A 2 -24.05 -1.85 -22.75
CA GLY A 2 -22.92 -1.77 -21.82
C GLY A 2 -22.36 -0.34 -21.77
N PRO A 3 -21.89 0.15 -20.62
CA PRO A 3 -21.18 1.42 -20.56
C PRO A 3 -19.70 1.18 -20.91
N SER A 4 -19.26 1.77 -22.02
CA SER A 4 -17.85 1.84 -22.41
C SER A 4 -17.14 2.90 -21.56
N THR A 5 -16.41 2.50 -20.54
CA THR A 5 -15.45 3.36 -19.83
C THR A 5 -14.22 3.58 -20.70
N SER A 6 -14.14 4.77 -21.29
CA SER A 6 -12.99 5.24 -22.06
C SER A 6 -11.80 5.50 -21.12
N THR A 7 -10.90 4.53 -21.03
CA THR A 7 -9.60 4.68 -20.34
C THR A 7 -8.55 5.13 -21.35
N SER A 8 -8.57 6.40 -21.75
CA SER A 8 -7.49 6.97 -22.57
C SER A 8 -7.15 8.40 -22.20
N ALA A 9 -6.86 8.62 -20.91
CA ALA A 9 -6.08 9.79 -20.52
C ALA A 9 -4.61 9.57 -20.94
N VAL A 10 -4.31 9.89 -22.20
CA VAL A 10 -2.93 9.97 -22.71
C VAL A 10 -2.21 11.06 -21.93
N VAL A 11 -1.20 10.68 -21.15
CA VAL A 11 -0.31 11.60 -20.45
C VAL A 11 0.44 12.42 -21.51
N LYS A 12 0.08 13.71 -21.66
CA LYS A 12 0.75 14.61 -22.60
C LYS A 12 2.19 14.88 -22.11
N ALA A 13 3.13 14.91 -23.04
CA ALA A 13 4.53 15.28 -22.78
C ALA A 13 4.62 16.69 -22.17
N PHE A 14 5.64 16.89 -21.33
CA PHE A 14 5.90 18.13 -20.62
C PHE A 14 6.15 19.31 -21.58
N ASP A 15 5.34 20.36 -21.50
CA ASP A 15 5.49 21.58 -22.29
C ASP A 15 6.35 22.61 -21.50
N PRO A 16 7.57 22.92 -21.96
CA PRO A 16 8.50 23.79 -21.25
C PRO A 16 8.09 25.28 -21.26
N THR A 17 7.10 25.67 -22.06
CA THR A 17 6.65 27.07 -22.18
C THR A 17 5.63 27.48 -21.12
N LYS A 18 5.09 26.51 -20.38
CA LYS A 18 4.05 26.74 -19.37
C LYS A 18 4.69 27.08 -18.02
N THR A 19 4.65 28.36 -17.63
CA THR A 19 5.02 28.79 -16.28
C THR A 19 4.09 28.12 -15.27
N ARG A 20 4.63 27.23 -14.42
CA ARG A 20 3.85 26.60 -13.34
C ARG A 20 3.51 27.66 -12.31
N GLU A 21 2.23 27.86 -12.06
CA GLU A 21 1.76 28.55 -10.86
C GLU A 21 2.38 27.88 -9.62
N ALA A 22 2.80 28.69 -8.65
CA ALA A 22 3.36 28.20 -7.41
C ALA A 22 2.29 27.38 -6.69
N ARG A 23 2.50 26.06 -6.63
CA ARG A 23 1.58 25.17 -5.92
C ARG A 23 1.60 25.54 -4.45
N LYS A 24 0.44 25.84 -3.88
CA LYS A 24 0.25 26.12 -2.46
C LYS A 24 -0.13 24.83 -1.76
N GLY A 25 0.51 24.52 -0.63
CA GLY A 25 0.27 23.30 0.14
C GLY A 25 1.50 22.87 0.95
N VAL A 26 1.32 21.90 1.84
CA VAL A 26 2.40 21.33 2.65
C VAL A 26 3.12 20.24 1.85
N LEU A 27 4.46 20.31 1.78
CA LEU A 27 5.29 19.27 1.14
C LEU A 27 5.17 17.95 1.91
N GLY A 28 4.96 16.87 1.16
CA GLY A 28 4.70 15.54 1.66
C GLY A 28 3.25 15.28 2.06
N GLU A 29 2.37 16.28 2.09
CA GLU A 29 0.93 16.08 2.38
C GLU A 29 0.08 16.49 1.16
N ASP A 30 0.06 17.77 0.82
CA ASP A 30 -0.69 18.29 -0.35
C ASP A 30 0.16 18.27 -1.63
N LEU A 31 1.48 18.38 -1.45
CA LEU A 31 2.45 18.47 -2.54
C LEU A 31 3.43 17.31 -2.44
N PRO A 32 3.65 16.53 -3.51
CA PRO A 32 4.67 15.49 -3.48
C PRO A 32 6.05 16.11 -3.28
N TRP A 33 6.96 15.40 -2.62
CA TRP A 33 8.35 15.84 -2.59
C TRP A 33 8.90 15.92 -4.02
N PRO A 34 9.80 16.87 -4.31
CA PRO A 34 10.56 16.81 -5.55
C PRO A 34 11.25 15.45 -5.64
N LEU A 35 11.35 14.92 -6.86
CA LEU A 35 12.05 13.66 -7.09
C LEU A 35 13.44 13.75 -6.45
N PRO A 36 13.84 12.76 -5.62
CA PRO A 36 15.12 12.78 -4.96
C PRO A 36 16.24 12.88 -5.99
N GLU A 37 17.30 13.63 -5.67
CA GLU A 37 18.51 13.59 -6.49
C GLU A 37 19.04 12.15 -6.58
N VAL A 38 19.31 11.72 -7.80
CA VAL A 38 19.87 10.39 -8.05
C VAL A 38 21.26 10.32 -7.41
N ASN A 39 21.48 9.34 -6.54
CA ASN A 39 22.81 9.07 -6.04
C ASN A 39 23.62 8.44 -7.18
N ASN A 40 24.58 9.18 -7.72
CA ASN A 40 25.46 8.71 -8.80
C ASN A 40 26.60 7.82 -8.29
N PHE A 41 26.73 7.65 -6.97
CA PHE A 41 27.74 6.80 -6.33
C PHE A 41 29.19 7.11 -6.75
N VAL A 42 29.47 8.36 -7.13
CA VAL A 42 30.79 8.83 -7.55
C VAL A 42 31.56 9.39 -6.35
N ALA A 43 32.73 8.83 -6.07
CA ALA A 43 33.61 9.35 -5.03
C ALA A 43 34.14 10.75 -5.39
N ARG A 44 34.04 11.69 -4.45
CA ARG A 44 34.64 13.03 -4.59
C ARG A 44 36.16 12.90 -4.70
N GLY A 45 36.75 13.52 -5.72
CA GLY A 45 38.20 13.50 -5.99
C GLY A 45 38.61 12.47 -7.04
N THR A 46 38.36 11.18 -6.81
CA THR A 46 38.86 10.10 -7.70
C THR A 46 37.95 9.83 -8.91
N LYS A 47 36.71 10.35 -8.93
CA LYS A 47 35.68 10.08 -9.95
C LYS A 47 35.35 8.59 -10.16
N ARG A 48 35.78 7.70 -9.25
CA ARG A 48 35.46 6.27 -9.28
C ARG A 48 34.05 6.06 -8.74
N THR A 49 33.32 5.13 -9.31
CA THR A 49 32.01 4.70 -8.82
C THR A 49 32.17 3.57 -7.81
N SER A 50 31.41 3.61 -6.72
CA SER A 50 31.33 2.49 -5.78
C SER A 50 30.01 2.50 -5.01
N ILE A 51 29.43 1.33 -4.77
CA ILE A 51 28.22 1.17 -3.94
C ILE A 51 28.43 1.68 -2.50
N PHE A 52 29.69 1.78 -2.05
CA PHE A 52 30.07 2.31 -0.74
C PHE A 52 30.11 3.85 -0.67
N VAL A 53 29.81 4.54 -1.77
CA VAL A 53 29.71 6.00 -1.76
C VAL A 53 28.39 6.41 -1.12
N ILE A 54 28.50 6.84 0.14
CA ILE A 54 27.39 7.29 0.97
C ILE A 54 27.13 8.80 0.76
N PRO A 55 25.87 9.29 0.82
CA PRO A 55 25.56 10.70 0.78
C PRO A 55 26.34 11.52 1.82
N GLN A 56 26.78 12.73 1.43
CA GLN A 56 27.69 13.56 2.24
C GLN A 56 27.14 13.89 3.62
N VAL A 57 25.82 14.04 3.75
CA VAL A 57 25.16 14.31 5.04
C VAL A 57 25.43 13.17 6.03
N THR A 58 25.21 11.93 5.60
CA THR A 58 25.43 10.73 6.41
C THR A 58 26.93 10.48 6.63
N LEU A 59 27.76 10.69 5.60
CA LEU A 59 29.22 10.57 5.71
C LEU A 59 29.79 11.53 6.76
N ARG A 60 29.36 12.79 6.79
CA ARG A 60 29.79 13.77 7.82
C ARG A 60 29.40 13.33 9.23
N LYS A 61 28.21 12.75 9.41
CA LYS A 61 27.79 12.20 10.71
C LYS A 61 28.69 11.04 11.13
N LEU A 62 29.00 10.14 10.20
CA LEU A 62 29.87 8.98 10.43
C LEU A 62 31.31 9.39 10.77
N ALA A 63 31.87 10.36 10.03
CA ALA A 63 33.20 10.89 10.28
C ALA A 63 33.30 11.54 11.67
N LYS A 64 32.27 12.27 12.12
CA LYS A 64 32.24 12.90 13.45
C LYS A 64 32.26 11.88 14.60
N THR A 65 31.73 10.68 14.41
CA THR A 65 31.73 9.63 15.45
C THR A 65 32.85 8.63 15.28
N ALA A 66 33.71 8.79 14.27
CA ALA A 66 34.76 7.83 13.89
C ALA A 66 34.24 6.38 13.76
N GLY A 67 32.96 6.20 13.40
CA GLY A 67 32.32 4.89 13.32
C GLY A 67 32.11 4.18 14.67
N ARG A 68 32.35 4.84 15.81
CA ARG A 68 32.23 4.25 17.16
C ARG A 68 30.81 4.28 17.72
N ARG A 69 29.92 5.03 17.09
CA ARG A 69 28.49 5.06 17.43
C ARG A 69 27.70 4.43 16.28
N ALA A 70 26.72 3.61 16.62
CA ALA A 70 25.76 3.09 15.67
C ALA A 70 24.99 4.26 15.04
N ILE A 71 25.40 4.64 13.84
CA ILE A 71 24.70 5.63 13.02
C ILE A 71 23.90 4.85 12.00
N TYR A 72 22.63 5.20 11.90
CA TYR A 72 21.79 4.73 10.82
C TYR A 72 22.35 5.22 9.48
N VAL A 73 22.83 4.29 8.66
CA VAL A 73 23.21 4.53 7.27
C VAL A 73 22.06 4.02 6.41
N PRO A 74 21.35 4.90 5.69
CA PRO A 74 20.24 4.49 4.84
C PRO A 74 20.65 3.38 3.87
N SER A 75 19.74 2.44 3.66
CA SER A 75 19.89 1.34 2.70
C SER A 75 21.07 0.39 2.96
N PHE A 76 21.66 0.41 4.16
CA PHE A 76 22.55 -0.63 4.67
C PHE A 76 21.93 -1.32 5.90
N SER A 77 22.06 -2.64 5.96
CA SER A 77 21.54 -3.41 7.09
C SER A 77 22.55 -3.47 8.23
N ALA A 78 22.17 -2.93 9.39
CA ALA A 78 22.94 -3.05 10.63
C ALA A 78 22.80 -4.43 11.30
N THR A 79 21.74 -5.16 11.00
CA THR A 79 21.39 -6.46 11.62
C THR A 79 21.83 -7.67 10.79
N ALA A 80 22.21 -7.46 9.53
CA ALA A 80 22.60 -8.53 8.64
C ALA A 80 23.90 -9.20 9.12
N LYS A 81 23.82 -10.51 9.46
CA LYS A 81 24.99 -11.33 9.83
C LYS A 81 26.10 -11.25 8.78
N GLY A 82 27.36 -11.24 9.19
CA GLY A 82 28.48 -11.35 8.25
C GLY A 82 28.41 -12.69 7.50
N ASN A 83 28.53 -12.66 6.18
CA ASN A 83 28.72 -13.87 5.38
C ASN A 83 29.94 -13.66 4.48
N LEU A 84 31.11 -14.02 5.00
CA LEU A 84 32.40 -13.83 4.31
C LEU A 84 32.58 -14.71 3.07
N GLN A 85 31.63 -15.59 2.75
CA GLN A 85 31.66 -16.36 1.51
C GLN A 85 31.09 -15.56 0.34
N TYR A 86 30.07 -14.74 0.58
CA TYR A 86 29.40 -13.94 -0.46
C TYR A 86 29.59 -12.43 -0.29
N TRP A 87 30.03 -11.99 0.89
CA TRP A 87 30.26 -10.60 1.26
C TRP A 87 31.52 -10.48 2.11
N ASN A 88 32.66 -10.34 1.44
CA ASN A 88 33.99 -10.41 2.08
C ASN A 88 34.44 -9.06 2.65
N TYR A 89 33.58 -8.04 2.60
CA TYR A 89 33.88 -6.72 3.12
C TYR A 89 33.55 -6.62 4.61
N PRO A 90 34.41 -6.01 5.44
CA PRO A 90 34.17 -5.81 6.87
C PRO A 90 33.21 -4.64 7.10
N THR A 91 32.10 -4.60 6.37
CA THR A 91 31.10 -3.52 6.39
C THR A 91 29.70 -4.10 6.34
N SER A 92 28.71 -3.32 6.79
CA SER A 92 27.30 -3.67 6.69
C SER A 92 26.91 -4.04 5.27
N ARG A 93 26.04 -5.03 5.12
CA ARG A 93 25.56 -5.45 3.79
C ARG A 93 24.58 -4.40 3.23
N PRO A 94 24.69 -4.06 1.94
CA PRO A 94 23.70 -3.21 1.28
C PRO A 94 22.34 -3.91 1.26
N CYS A 95 21.27 -3.16 1.52
CA CYS A 95 19.91 -3.64 1.37
C CYS A 95 19.55 -3.77 -0.12
N PHE A 96 18.49 -4.51 -0.40
CA PHE A 96 17.97 -4.69 -1.77
C PHE A 96 17.76 -3.35 -2.49
N ASP A 97 17.19 -2.35 -1.82
CA ASP A 97 17.02 -0.98 -2.35
C ASP A 97 18.34 -0.36 -2.84
N LEU A 98 19.42 -0.44 -2.05
CA LEU A 98 20.70 0.13 -2.45
C LEU A 98 21.31 -0.60 -3.65
N CYS A 99 21.25 -1.93 -3.63
CA CYS A 99 21.72 -2.77 -4.72
C CYS A 99 20.95 -2.46 -6.01
N TRP A 100 19.64 -2.33 -5.92
CA TRP A 100 18.77 -1.98 -7.03
C TRP A 100 19.15 -0.62 -7.61
N ARG A 101 19.22 0.42 -6.77
CA ARG A 101 19.62 1.78 -7.19
C ARG A 101 21.00 1.82 -7.82
N TRP A 102 21.96 1.09 -7.25
CA TRP A 102 23.31 0.97 -7.80
C TRP A 102 23.30 0.32 -9.19
N LEU A 103 22.59 -0.80 -9.34
CA LEU A 103 22.47 -1.50 -10.61
C LEU A 103 21.76 -0.64 -11.66
N THR A 104 20.68 0.04 -11.30
CA THR A 104 19.94 0.94 -12.20
C THR A 104 20.79 2.13 -12.63
N ALA A 105 21.53 2.76 -11.71
CA ALA A 105 22.39 3.91 -12.03
C ALA A 105 23.59 3.53 -12.92
N ASN A 106 24.07 2.29 -12.84
CA ASN A 106 25.19 1.79 -13.64
C ASN A 106 24.75 0.89 -14.81
N CYS A 107 23.45 0.87 -15.15
CA CYS A 107 22.94 0.10 -16.28
C CYS A 107 23.51 0.63 -17.60
N ALA A 108 24.27 -0.22 -18.31
CA ALA A 108 24.85 0.14 -19.60
C ALA A 108 23.97 -0.24 -20.81
N SER A 109 22.93 -1.05 -20.63
CA SER A 109 22.10 -1.55 -21.73
C SER A 109 20.65 -1.78 -21.33
N LEU A 110 19.74 -1.72 -22.32
CA LEU A 110 18.32 -2.01 -22.13
C LEU A 110 18.08 -3.46 -21.69
N GLN A 111 18.93 -4.40 -22.13
CA GLN A 111 18.84 -5.80 -21.75
C GLN A 111 19.13 -6.00 -20.26
N ALA A 112 20.06 -5.24 -19.69
CA ALA A 112 20.33 -5.27 -18.25
C ALA A 112 19.12 -4.78 -17.43
N VAL A 113 18.45 -3.73 -17.91
CA VAL A 113 17.20 -3.22 -17.30
C VAL A 113 16.09 -4.27 -17.41
N ALA A 114 15.92 -4.89 -18.57
CA ALA A 114 14.93 -5.95 -18.77
C ALA A 114 15.15 -7.16 -17.85
N LEU A 115 16.42 -7.55 -17.64
CA LEU A 115 16.78 -8.61 -16.70
C LEU A 115 16.44 -8.22 -15.25
N GLN A 116 16.75 -6.99 -14.83
CA GLN A 116 16.39 -6.48 -13.50
C GLN A 116 14.88 -6.54 -13.27
N LEU A 117 14.09 -6.04 -14.23
CA LEU A 117 12.62 -6.09 -14.16
C LEU A 117 12.08 -7.53 -14.11
N ARG A 118 12.70 -8.45 -14.85
CA ARG A 118 12.35 -9.88 -14.79
C ARG A 118 12.64 -10.49 -13.43
N ILE A 119 13.79 -10.20 -12.84
CA ILE A 119 14.14 -10.67 -11.49
C ILE A 119 13.14 -10.11 -10.47
N LEU A 120 12.81 -8.81 -10.57
CA LEU A 120 11.81 -8.18 -9.71
C LEU A 120 10.45 -8.87 -9.85
N TRP A 121 9.97 -9.05 -11.09
CA TRP A 121 8.73 -9.76 -11.38
C TRP A 121 8.69 -11.17 -10.77
N ALA A 122 9.79 -11.93 -10.87
CA ALA A 122 9.88 -13.27 -10.30
C ALA A 122 9.97 -13.28 -8.76
N SER A 123 10.45 -12.19 -8.15
CA SER A 123 10.58 -12.06 -6.69
C SER A 123 9.32 -11.56 -5.98
N ILE A 124 8.35 -11.04 -6.72
CA ILE A 124 7.07 -10.57 -6.17
C ILE A 124 6.17 -11.77 -5.91
N ARG A 125 5.60 -11.85 -4.70
CA ARG A 125 4.52 -12.78 -4.38
C ARG A 125 3.21 -12.23 -4.93
N TRP A 126 2.92 -12.56 -6.19
CA TRP A 126 1.72 -12.10 -6.90
C TRP A 126 0.40 -12.51 -6.26
N GLN A 127 0.40 -13.57 -5.43
CA GLN A 127 -0.79 -13.95 -4.68
C GLN A 127 -1.12 -12.93 -3.58
N ASP A 128 -0.10 -12.38 -2.91
CA ASP A 128 -0.30 -11.38 -1.85
C ASP A 128 -0.84 -10.03 -2.38
N MET A 129 -0.69 -9.78 -3.68
CA MET A 129 -1.23 -8.61 -4.39
C MET A 129 -2.73 -8.70 -4.63
N LYS A 130 -3.30 -9.90 -4.60
CA LYS A 130 -4.74 -10.07 -4.79
C LYS A 130 -5.42 -9.92 -3.42
N PRO A 131 -6.47 -9.11 -3.30
CA PRO A 131 -7.34 -9.20 -2.14
C PRO A 131 -7.92 -10.63 -2.08
N GLU A 132 -8.12 -11.14 -0.87
CA GLU A 132 -8.84 -12.40 -0.64
C GLU A 132 -10.34 -12.26 -0.96
N ASP A 133 -10.81 -11.01 -1.06
CA ASP A 133 -12.19 -10.64 -1.34
C ASP A 133 -12.35 -10.21 -2.81
N ASP A 134 -13.39 -10.73 -3.46
CA ASP A 134 -13.77 -10.44 -4.86
C ASP A 134 -14.85 -9.31 -4.93
N ASP A 135 -15.11 -8.60 -3.83
CA ASP A 135 -16.11 -7.53 -3.78
C ASP A 135 -15.81 -6.44 -4.84
N PRO A 136 -16.80 -6.03 -5.66
CA PRO A 136 -16.63 -4.96 -6.64
C PRO A 136 -16.27 -3.58 -6.04
N ASP A 137 -16.47 -3.37 -4.73
CA ASP A 137 -16.00 -2.16 -4.06
C ASP A 137 -14.49 -2.27 -3.76
N ARG A 138 -13.74 -1.19 -4.02
CA ARG A 138 -12.27 -1.15 -3.82
C ARG A 138 -11.89 -1.08 -2.32
N ARG A 139 -12.89 -1.10 -1.43
CA ARG A 139 -12.69 -1.11 0.02
C ARG A 139 -12.34 -2.53 0.45
N ILE A 140 -11.34 -2.64 1.31
CA ILE A 140 -10.89 -3.95 1.78
C ILE A 140 -11.74 -4.32 2.98
N VAL A 141 -12.52 -5.38 2.83
CA VAL A 141 -13.34 -5.93 3.90
C VAL A 141 -12.51 -6.96 4.65
N SER A 142 -12.35 -6.75 5.95
CA SER A 142 -11.74 -7.72 6.85
C SER A 142 -12.81 -8.30 7.75
N HIS A 143 -13.04 -9.60 7.63
CA HIS A 143 -14.02 -10.32 8.43
C HIS A 143 -13.42 -10.73 9.78
N PHE A 144 -13.99 -10.22 10.87
CA PHE A 144 -13.71 -10.68 12.23
C PHE A 144 -14.92 -11.47 12.76
N PRO A 145 -14.74 -12.34 13.77
CA PRO A 145 -15.84 -13.15 14.30
C PRO A 145 -17.02 -12.35 14.86
N ASP A 146 -16.80 -11.11 15.28
CA ASP A 146 -17.77 -10.22 15.91
C ASP A 146 -18.24 -9.05 15.02
N ARG A 147 -17.49 -8.71 13.98
CA ARG A 147 -17.70 -7.52 13.14
C ARG A 147 -16.97 -7.63 11.82
N ASP A 148 -17.47 -6.90 10.82
CA ASP A 148 -16.75 -6.66 9.59
C ASP A 148 -16.13 -5.25 9.61
N GLU A 149 -14.87 -5.14 9.17
CA GLU A 149 -14.20 -3.84 9.04
C GLU A 149 -13.95 -3.53 7.57
N ARG A 150 -14.51 -2.43 7.05
CA ARG A 150 -14.21 -1.92 5.72
C ARG A 150 -13.12 -0.85 5.83
N ARG A 151 -12.00 -1.03 5.14
CA ARG A 151 -10.82 -0.16 5.23
C ARG A 151 -10.52 0.47 3.87
N TRP A 152 -10.21 1.76 3.85
CA TRP A 152 -9.70 2.45 2.66
C TRP A 152 -8.75 3.59 3.00
N ILE A 153 -7.81 3.85 2.08
CA ILE A 153 -6.88 4.98 2.19
C ILE A 153 -7.60 6.28 1.89
N THR A 154 -7.49 7.24 2.81
CA THR A 154 -8.09 8.57 2.72
C THR A 154 -7.05 9.65 2.43
N SER A 155 -5.85 9.50 2.97
CA SER A 155 -4.75 10.45 2.78
C SER A 155 -3.40 9.74 2.82
N HIS A 156 -2.38 10.40 2.29
CA HIS A 156 -1.02 9.90 2.18
C HIS A 156 -0.06 11.00 2.63
N LYS A 157 1.00 10.59 3.31
CA LYS A 157 2.03 11.47 3.83
C LYS A 157 3.42 10.93 3.54
N GLU A 158 4.18 11.64 2.72
CA GLU A 158 5.56 11.34 2.36
C GLU A 158 6.55 12.07 3.27
N TYR A 159 7.60 11.38 3.70
CA TYR A 159 8.72 11.98 4.42
C TYR A 159 9.89 12.31 3.48
N ALA A 160 10.67 13.31 3.89
CA ALA A 160 11.77 13.82 3.08
C ALA A 160 12.83 12.74 2.76
N PRO A 161 13.40 12.74 1.54
CA PRO A 161 14.52 11.85 1.17
C PRO A 161 15.73 12.00 2.12
N PRO A 162 16.61 10.99 2.25
CA PRO A 162 16.81 9.83 1.36
C PRO A 162 16.00 8.58 1.73
N CYS A 163 15.25 8.62 2.83
CA CYS A 163 14.35 7.54 3.22
C CYS A 163 12.96 7.90 2.71
N ILE A 164 12.54 7.26 1.61
CA ILE A 164 11.15 7.30 1.15
C ILE A 164 10.38 6.46 2.16
N TYR A 165 9.92 7.13 3.22
CA TYR A 165 9.08 6.55 4.23
C TYR A 165 7.74 7.26 4.11
N GLU A 166 6.69 6.46 4.09
CA GLU A 166 5.35 6.91 3.74
C GLU A 166 4.40 6.43 4.82
N ARG A 167 3.44 7.29 5.17
CA ARG A 167 2.34 6.97 6.08
C ARG A 167 1.04 7.21 5.37
N TYR A 168 0.07 6.35 5.62
CA TYR A 168 -1.26 6.42 5.03
C TYR A 168 -2.28 6.63 6.13
N ARG A 169 -3.24 7.51 5.88
CA ARG A 169 -4.41 7.68 6.74
C ARG A 169 -5.48 6.73 6.24
N ILE A 170 -5.87 5.80 7.10
CA ILE A 170 -6.84 4.76 6.79
C ILE A 170 -8.12 5.08 7.55
N SER A 171 -9.23 5.09 6.82
CA SER A 171 -10.56 5.12 7.40
C SER A 171 -11.05 3.68 7.54
N ILE A 172 -11.56 3.36 8.71
CA ILE A 172 -12.06 2.04 9.11
C ILE A 172 -13.52 2.21 9.49
N GLU A 173 -14.39 1.62 8.70
CA GLU A 173 -15.83 1.54 8.93
C GLU A 173 -16.16 0.20 9.56
N VAL A 174 -16.69 0.22 10.79
CA VAL A 174 -17.04 -1.00 11.54
C VAL A 174 -18.51 -1.32 11.32
N LEU A 175 -18.76 -2.49 10.74
CA LEU A 175 -20.08 -3.06 10.49
C LEU A 175 -20.32 -4.16 11.52
N PRO A 176 -21.32 -4.02 12.40
CA PRO A 176 -21.72 -5.12 13.27
C PRO A 176 -22.26 -6.27 12.41
N LEU A 177 -21.94 -7.50 12.79
CA LEU A 177 -22.63 -8.67 12.24
C LEU A 177 -24.05 -8.65 12.79
N ASP A 178 -25.05 -8.70 11.91
CA ASP A 178 -26.43 -8.91 12.34
C ASP A 178 -26.49 -10.34 12.91
N ASP A 179 -26.56 -10.48 14.24
CA ASP A 179 -26.90 -11.76 14.86
C ASP A 179 -28.23 -12.22 14.25
N ASP A 180 -28.31 -13.47 13.77
CA ASP A 180 -29.53 -14.14 13.29
C ASP A 180 -30.58 -14.32 14.41
N LYS A 181 -30.97 -13.25 15.11
CA LYS A 181 -31.92 -13.24 16.23
C LYS A 181 -33.37 -13.05 15.81
N GLU A 182 -33.67 -12.91 14.52
CA GLU A 182 -35.04 -12.70 14.01
C GLU A 182 -35.70 -13.93 13.37
N ILE A 183 -35.09 -15.12 13.40
CA ILE A 183 -35.69 -16.32 12.79
C ILE A 183 -36.60 -17.11 13.75
N GLU A 184 -36.66 -16.78 15.05
CA GLU A 184 -37.34 -17.63 16.04
C GLU A 184 -38.78 -17.20 16.44
N GLU A 185 -39.44 -16.29 15.72
CA GLU A 185 -40.78 -15.81 16.13
C GLU A 185 -41.95 -16.07 15.13
N GLU A 186 -41.76 -16.84 14.06
CA GLU A 186 -42.85 -17.10 13.10
C GLU A 186 -43.01 -18.59 12.72
N ASP A 187 -42.81 -19.54 13.64
CA ASP A 187 -43.15 -20.96 13.43
C ASP A 187 -43.95 -21.62 14.58
N ASP A 188 -44.39 -20.84 15.58
CA ASP A 188 -45.37 -21.29 16.56
C ASP A 188 -46.77 -20.79 16.14
N LEU A 189 -47.76 -21.68 16.16
CA LEU A 189 -49.20 -21.48 15.90
C LEU A 189 -49.73 -21.85 14.50
N SER A 190 -49.53 -23.11 14.07
CA SER A 190 -50.53 -23.77 13.20
C SER A 190 -50.44 -25.30 13.23
N TRP A 191 -50.63 -25.94 14.39
CA TRP A 191 -50.88 -27.40 14.45
C TRP A 191 -52.20 -27.82 15.13
N THR A 192 -53.09 -26.89 15.46
CA THR A 192 -54.40 -27.26 16.04
C THR A 192 -55.54 -26.42 15.48
N SER A 193 -56.04 -26.77 14.29
CA SER A 193 -57.48 -26.65 14.00
C SER A 193 -57.85 -27.52 12.80
N GLU A 194 -58.46 -28.67 13.08
CA GLU A 194 -59.37 -29.32 12.13
C GLU A 194 -60.52 -28.36 11.81
N GLY A 195 -60.70 -28.03 10.53
CA GLY A 195 -61.81 -27.18 10.10
C GLY A 195 -61.81 -26.99 8.59
N ARG A 196 -62.65 -27.76 7.89
CA ARG A 196 -62.97 -27.58 6.47
C ARG A 196 -63.38 -26.12 6.18
N SER A 197 -62.75 -25.48 5.18
CA SER A 197 -63.48 -24.61 4.24
C SER A 197 -62.63 -24.16 3.05
N ASP A 198 -63.35 -24.03 1.93
CA ASP A 198 -63.01 -23.68 0.56
C ASP A 198 -61.93 -22.62 0.24
N ARG A 199 -61.38 -22.82 -0.96
CA ARG A 199 -60.64 -21.88 -1.82
C ARG A 199 -61.09 -20.43 -1.71
N ARG A 200 -60.13 -19.49 -1.53
CA ARG A 200 -59.97 -18.28 -2.37
C ARG A 200 -58.50 -17.85 -2.47
N LYS A 201 -58.01 -17.74 -3.72
CA LYS A 201 -56.79 -16.98 -4.08
C LYS A 201 -56.98 -15.53 -3.63
N SER A 202 -56.07 -15.03 -2.80
CA SER A 202 -55.89 -13.59 -2.59
C SER A 202 -54.39 -13.27 -2.66
N THR A 203 -54.10 -12.23 -3.42
CA THR A 203 -52.79 -11.73 -3.81
C THR A 203 -52.01 -11.25 -2.59
N ARG A 204 -51.18 -12.12 -2.00
CA ARG A 204 -50.21 -11.70 -0.98
C ARG A 204 -49.15 -10.84 -1.65
N ARG A 205 -49.30 -9.53 -1.43
CA ARG A 205 -48.33 -8.47 -1.75
C ARG A 205 -46.92 -8.98 -1.48
N LYS A 206 -46.04 -8.87 -2.48
CA LYS A 206 -44.59 -9.01 -2.28
C LYS A 206 -44.20 -8.05 -1.16
N ARG A 207 -43.76 -8.58 -0.01
CA ARG A 207 -43.07 -7.80 1.02
C ARG A 207 -41.91 -7.05 0.33
N PRO A 208 -41.72 -5.75 0.57
CA PRO A 208 -40.54 -5.07 0.05
C PRO A 208 -39.32 -5.79 0.64
N ALA A 209 -38.35 -6.13 -0.20
CA ALA A 209 -37.05 -6.58 0.26
C ALA A 209 -36.54 -5.50 1.22
N HIS A 210 -36.44 -5.85 2.50
CA HIS A 210 -35.81 -4.99 3.48
C HIS A 210 -34.36 -4.86 3.01
N SER A 211 -34.01 -3.73 2.39
CA SER A 211 -32.60 -3.36 2.33
C SER A 211 -32.21 -3.17 3.79
N SER A 212 -31.57 -4.19 4.38
CA SER A 212 -30.87 -4.02 5.64
C SER A 212 -29.89 -2.88 5.40
N THR A 213 -30.30 -1.70 5.86
CA THR A 213 -29.43 -0.55 5.88
C THR A 213 -28.45 -0.91 6.96
N GLN A 214 -27.36 -1.60 6.59
CA GLN A 214 -26.31 -2.02 7.49
C GLN A 214 -25.98 -0.81 8.36
N ARG A 215 -26.31 -0.89 9.65
CA ARG A 215 -26.13 0.24 10.56
C ARG A 215 -24.63 0.37 10.76
N VAL A 216 -24.01 1.28 10.01
CA VAL A 216 -22.62 1.66 10.20
C VAL A 216 -22.46 2.12 11.65
N SER A 217 -21.73 1.34 12.44
CA SER A 217 -21.67 1.58 13.88
C SER A 217 -20.74 2.76 14.19
N HIS A 218 -19.52 2.74 13.65
CA HIS A 218 -18.51 3.76 13.90
C HIS A 218 -17.50 3.86 12.75
N LEU A 219 -17.09 5.09 12.41
CA LEU A 219 -15.97 5.39 11.51
C LEU A 219 -14.77 5.83 12.35
N LYS A 220 -13.67 5.09 12.24
CA LYS A 220 -12.38 5.39 12.91
C LYS A 220 -11.34 5.76 11.85
N GLU A 221 -10.50 6.74 12.14
CA GLU A 221 -9.37 7.10 11.28
C GLU A 221 -8.04 6.91 12.01
N GLU A 222 -7.05 6.36 11.32
CA GLU A 222 -5.74 6.07 11.90
C GLU A 222 -4.61 6.28 10.89
N TRP A 223 -3.44 6.75 11.37
CA TRP A 223 -2.23 6.86 10.56
C TRP A 223 -1.37 5.62 10.72
N VAL A 224 -1.24 4.85 9.64
CA VAL A 224 -0.47 3.61 9.59
C VAL A 224 0.75 3.80 8.70
N ASP A 225 1.85 3.13 9.06
CA ASP A 225 3.07 3.17 8.28
C ASP A 225 2.93 2.29 7.04
N GLY A 226 3.46 2.75 5.90
CA GLY A 226 3.36 1.99 4.64
C GLY A 226 4.02 0.60 4.69
N VAL A 227 4.94 0.38 5.63
CA VAL A 227 5.57 -0.93 5.86
C VAL A 227 4.68 -1.93 6.61
N ASP A 228 3.68 -1.43 7.33
CA ASP A 228 2.74 -2.25 8.12
C ASP A 228 1.49 -2.62 7.30
N LEU A 229 1.29 -1.97 6.15
CA LEU A 229 0.18 -2.26 5.25
C LEU A 229 0.43 -3.49 4.40
N LYS A 230 -0.63 -4.23 4.14
CA LYS A 230 -0.60 -5.28 3.13
C LYS A 230 -0.50 -4.66 1.75
N LEU A 231 0.10 -5.39 0.83
CA LEU A 231 0.39 -4.87 -0.49
C LEU A 231 -0.87 -4.57 -1.32
N HIS A 232 -1.96 -5.30 -1.10
CA HIS A 232 -3.27 -5.01 -1.68
C HIS A 232 -4.03 -3.88 -0.98
N GLU A 233 -3.52 -3.35 0.15
CA GLU A 233 -4.11 -2.21 0.87
C GLU A 233 -3.63 -0.85 0.35
N ILE A 234 -2.57 -0.81 -0.46
CA ILE A 234 -1.91 0.40 -0.98
C ILE A 234 -2.46 0.80 -2.36
#